data_AF-A0A1G8NM77-F1
#
_entry.id   AF-A0A1G8NM77-F1
#
_cell.length_a   1.000
_cell.length_b   1.000
_cell.length_c   1.000
_cell.angle_alpha   90.00
_cell.angle_beta   90.00
_cell.angle_gamma   90.00
#
_symmetry.space_group_name_H-M   'P 1'
#
loop_
_entity.id
_entity.type
_entity.pdbx_description
1 polymer ?
#
loop_
_entity_poly.entity_id
_entity_poly.type
_entity_poly.pdbx_seq_one_letter_code
_entity_poly.pdbx_strand_id
1 'polypeptide(L)' 'MGSAEGFPSEQGSLLDDEPPEFPAVSPTGDPSVDDVLLTALASMPERSEEAQHAAYERLHDELLTELNTEHS' A
#
# COMPACT_ATOMS: atom_id res chain seq x y z
N MET A 1 21.74 38.12 13.18
CA MET A 1 22.42 36.88 12.76
C MET A 1 21.91 35.78 13.67
N GLY A 2 20.88 35.05 13.24
CA GLY A 2 20.39 33.86 13.96
C GLY A 2 21.04 32.64 13.33
N SER A 3 21.90 31.96 14.07
CA SER A 3 22.54 30.72 13.62
C SER A 3 21.49 29.62 13.56
N ALA A 4 21.39 28.94 12.42
CA ALA A 4 20.48 27.83 12.19
C ALA A 4 20.70 26.75 13.26
N GLU A 5 19.67 26.49 14.08
CA GLU A 5 19.57 25.24 14.83
C GLU A 5 19.71 24.07 13.85
N GLY A 6 20.80 23.32 14.00
CA GLY A 6 21.07 22.14 13.20
C GLY A 6 19.98 21.11 13.40
N PHE A 7 19.39 20.64 12.31
CA PHE A 7 18.55 19.46 12.32
C PHE A 7 19.36 18.30 12.94
N PRO A 8 18.85 17.59 13.95
CA PRO A 8 19.58 16.48 14.57
C PRO A 8 19.82 15.41 13.50
N SER A 9 21.07 15.27 13.07
CA SER A 9 21.53 14.30 12.05
C SER A 9 21.58 12.85 12.57
N GLU A 10 20.96 12.57 13.71
CA GLU A 10 20.95 11.24 14.36
C GLU A 10 19.60 10.51 14.22
N GLN A 11 18.70 10.98 13.34
CA GLN A 11 17.66 10.10 12.85
C GLN A 11 18.30 9.18 11.79
N GLY A 12 18.78 8.02 12.24
CA GLY A 12 19.26 6.96 11.36
C GLY A 12 18.26 6.75 10.22
N SER A 13 18.78 6.62 9.00
CA SER A 13 17.95 6.25 7.85
C SER A 13 17.16 5.00 8.22
N LEU A 14 15.82 5.06 8.17
CA LEU A 14 14.98 3.86 8.32
C LEU A 14 15.07 2.95 7.08
N LEU A 15 15.89 3.35 6.10
CA LEU A 15 16.04 2.76 4.78
C LEU A 15 17.52 2.37 4.58
N ASP A 16 18.02 1.44 5.40
CA ASP A 16 19.27 0.71 5.12
C ASP A 16 19.01 -0.58 4.31
N ASP A 17 17.75 -0.98 4.19
CA ASP A 17 17.31 -2.12 3.41
C ASP A 17 16.71 -1.68 2.07
N GLU A 18 16.97 -2.49 1.05
CA GLU A 18 16.29 -2.45 -0.24
C GLU A 18 14.79 -2.16 -0.03
N PRO A 19 14.16 -1.24 -0.79
CA PRO A 19 12.72 -1.01 -0.64
C PRO A 19 12.03 -2.36 -0.67
N PRO A 20 11.18 -2.69 0.33
CA PRO A 20 10.57 -4.00 0.41
C PRO A 20 9.93 -4.26 -0.95
N GLU A 21 10.26 -5.41 -1.55
CA GLU A 21 9.55 -5.89 -2.74
C GLU A 21 8.06 -5.72 -2.44
N PHE A 22 7.35 -5.08 -3.38
CA PHE A 22 5.91 -4.87 -3.29
C PHE A 22 5.27 -6.14 -2.71
N PRO A 23 4.46 -6.03 -1.63
CA PRO A 23 4.12 -7.19 -0.83
C PRO A 23 3.55 -8.29 -1.70
N ALA A 24 4.24 -9.42 -1.74
CA ALA A 24 3.71 -10.64 -2.33
C ALA A 24 2.40 -10.95 -1.57
N VAL A 25 1.27 -10.81 -2.26
CA VAL A 25 -0.05 -11.05 -1.67
C VAL A 25 -0.08 -12.50 -1.18
N SER A 26 -0.10 -12.66 0.13
CA SER A 26 -0.30 -13.99 0.72
C SER A 26 -1.77 -14.34 0.61
N PRO A 27 -2.10 -15.60 0.25
CA PRO A 27 -3.49 -16.01 0.13
C PRO A 27 -4.20 -15.82 1.47
N THR A 28 -5.33 -15.13 1.42
CA THR A 28 -6.17 -14.81 2.57
C THR A 28 -7.04 -15.99 2.99
N GLY A 29 -7.17 -17.00 2.12
CA GLY A 29 -8.03 -18.16 2.32
C GLY A 29 -9.44 -17.99 1.75
N ASP A 30 -9.74 -16.78 1.26
CA ASP A 30 -10.95 -16.45 0.53
C ASP A 30 -10.58 -16.17 -0.95
N PRO A 31 -11.07 -16.99 -1.90
CA PRO A 31 -10.71 -16.83 -3.30
C PRO A 31 -11.22 -15.54 -3.94
N SER A 32 -12.32 -14.94 -3.46
CA SER A 32 -12.84 -13.70 -4.05
C SER A 32 -12.05 -12.48 -3.56
N VAL A 33 -11.70 -12.45 -2.27
CA VAL A 33 -10.78 -11.45 -1.72
C VAL A 33 -9.38 -11.57 -2.36
N ASP A 34 -8.89 -12.80 -2.55
CA ASP A 34 -7.60 -13.03 -3.21
C ASP A 34 -7.60 -12.53 -4.67
N ASP A 35 -8.70 -12.71 -5.42
CA ASP A 35 -8.84 -12.22 -6.80
C ASP A 35 -8.82 -10.68 -6.88
N VAL A 36 -9.51 -10.00 -5.95
CA VAL A 36 -9.51 -8.53 -5.84
C VAL A 36 -8.10 -8.02 -5.53
N LEU A 37 -7.41 -8.63 -4.55
CA LEU A 37 -6.05 -8.23 -4.17
C LEU A 37 -5.06 -8.43 -5.32
N LEU A 38 -5.07 -9.61 -5.96
CA LEU A 38 -4.17 -9.92 -7.07
C LEU A 38 -4.39 -8.98 -8.25
N THR A 39 -5.64 -8.75 -8.64
CA THR A 39 -5.97 -7.93 -9.80
C THR A 39 -5.65 -6.45 -9.58
N ALA A 40 -6.03 -5.90 -8.42
CA ALA A 40 -5.84 -4.49 -8.14
C ALA A 40 -4.37 -4.14 -7.91
N LEU A 41 -3.65 -4.95 -7.10
CA LEU A 41 -2.26 -4.69 -6.73
C LEU A 41 -1.30 -4.95 -7.89
N ALA A 42 -1.60 -5.86 -8.81
CA ALA A 42 -0.78 -6.04 -10.02
C ALA A 42 -0.66 -4.76 -10.87
N SER A 43 -1.69 -3.90 -10.85
CA SER A 43 -1.71 -2.65 -11.61
C SER A 43 -1.15 -1.43 -10.87
N MET A 44 -0.76 -1.57 -9.60
CA MET A 44 -0.33 -0.46 -8.73
C MET A 44 1.07 0.09 -9.06
N PRO A 45 2.11 -0.76 -9.29
CA PRO A 45 3.47 -0.27 -9.54
C PRO A 45 3.61 0.60 -10.79
N GLU A 46 2.71 0.44 -11.75
CA GLU A 46 2.71 1.17 -13.02
C GLU A 46 1.96 2.52 -12.96
N ARG A 47 1.27 2.80 -11.84
CA ARG A 47 0.49 4.04 -11.66
C ARG A 47 1.36 5.17 -11.14
N SER A 48 1.09 6.38 -11.63
CA SER A 48 1.66 7.61 -11.06
C SER A 48 1.21 7.78 -9.60
N GLU A 49 2.04 8.43 -8.78
CA GLU A 49 1.74 8.69 -7.36
C GLU A 49 0.37 9.36 -7.16
N GLU A 50 0.01 10.31 -8.03
CA GLU A 50 -1.29 10.98 -8.02
C GLU A 50 -2.46 10.01 -8.25
N ALA A 51 -2.25 8.96 -9.05
CA ALA A 51 -3.26 7.94 -9.36
C ALA A 51 -3.28 6.78 -8.36
N GLN A 52 -2.22 6.60 -7.56
CA GLN A 52 -2.13 5.54 -6.55
C GLN A 52 -3.15 5.76 -5.44
N HIS A 53 -3.34 7.00 -4.97
CA HIS A 53 -4.30 7.28 -3.88
C HIS A 53 -5.72 6.83 -4.25
N ALA A 54 -6.23 7.27 -5.40
CA ALA A 54 -7.55 6.87 -5.88
C ALA A 54 -7.64 5.36 -6.20
N ALA A 55 -6.52 4.73 -6.55
CA ALA A 55 -6.48 3.29 -6.75
C ALA A 55 -6.61 2.52 -5.43
N TYR A 56 -5.97 3.00 -4.36
CA TYR A 56 -6.06 2.40 -3.03
C TYR A 56 -7.45 2.58 -2.41
N GLU A 57 -8.08 3.74 -2.58
CA GLU A 57 -9.46 3.95 -2.14
C GLU A 57 -10.42 2.98 -2.85
N ARG A 58 -10.27 2.80 -4.17
CA ARG A 58 -11.09 1.83 -4.91
C ARG A 58 -10.87 0.39 -4.42
N LEU A 59 -9.61 -0.01 -4.25
CA LEU A 59 -9.27 -1.33 -3.72
C LEU A 59 -9.90 -1.56 -2.35
N HIS A 60 -9.83 -0.56 -1.47
CA HIS A 60 -10.46 -0.61 -0.16
C HIS A 60 -11.97 -0.85 -0.26
N ASP A 61 -12.67 -0.09 -1.12
CA ASP A 61 -14.13 -0.22 -1.27
C ASP A 61 -14.56 -1.56 -1.90
N GLU A 62 -13.76 -2.09 -2.83
CA GLU A 62 -13.99 -3.40 -3.44
C GLU A 62 -13.82 -4.52 -2.41
N LEU A 63 -12.75 -4.49 -1.61
CA LEU A 63 -12.54 -5.44 -0.52
C LEU A 63 -13.64 -5.37 0.53
N LEU A 64 -14.06 -4.15 0.89
CA LEU A 64 -15.09 -3.93 1.89
C LEU A 64 -16.46 -4.42 1.39
N THR A 65 -16.71 -4.32 0.07
CA THR A 65 -17.88 -4.91 -0.56
C THR A 65 -17.87 -6.42 -0.44
N GLU A 66 -16.76 -7.05 -0.85
CA GLU A 66 -16.64 -8.51 -0.89
C GLU A 66 -16.78 -9.13 0.50
N LEU A 67 -16.11 -8.55 1.50
CA LEU A 67 -16.23 -8.98 2.89
C LEU A 67 -17.64 -8.82 3.44
N ASN A 68 -18.39 -7.80 3.03
CA ASN A 68 -19.78 -7.60 3.50
C ASN A 68 -20.78 -8.52 2.79
N THR A 69 -20.51 -8.95 1.56
CA THR A 69 -21.37 -9.90 0.85
C THR A 69 -21.33 -11.31 1.43
N GLU A 70 -20.20 -11.73 2.00
CA GLU A 70 -20.09 -13.04 2.66
C GLU A 70 -20.78 -13.10 4.04
N HIS A 71 -21.08 -11.95 4.63
CA HIS A 71 -21.68 -11.83 5.97
C HIS A 71 -23.22 -11.63 5.97
N SER A 72 -23.90 -11.76 4.82
CA SER A 72 -25.37 -11.64 4.68
C SER A 72 -26.06 -12.96 4.41
#